data_AF-A0A971KU22-F1
#
_entry.id   AF-A0A971KU22-F1
#
_cell.length_a   1.000
_cell.length_b   1.000
_cell.length_c   1.000
_cell.angle_alpha   90.00
_cell.angle_beta   90.00
_cell.angle_gamma   90.00
#
_symmetry.space_group_name_H-M   'P 1'
#
loop_
_entity.id
_entity.type
_entity.pdbx_description
1 polymer ?
#
loop_
_entity_poly.entity_id
_entity_poly.type
_entity_poly.pdbx_seq_one_letter_code
_entity_poly.pdbx_strand_id
1 'polypeptide(L)'
;MKKTYDPKEVEFKNLVNEIRLLGFTHSNQVSNYIVKNKLGYKYRHISGILKMKQGDDVWNFKGGFPPKIYASLCKELGVSNQGTKSKPLAFKSFKEIADRQITKK
;
A
#
# COMPACT_ATOMS: atom_id res chain seq x y z
N MET A 1 29.11 11.54 -5.63
CA MET A 1 28.11 10.48 -5.88
C MET A 1 26.71 11.07 -5.71
N LYS A 2 25.91 11.18 -6.77
CA LYS A 2 24.48 11.52 -6.61
C LYS A 2 23.78 10.27 -6.07
N LYS A 3 23.37 10.27 -4.80
CA LYS A 3 22.43 9.24 -4.30
C LYS A 3 21.12 9.46 -5.05
N THR A 4 20.83 8.63 -6.06
CA THR A 4 19.50 8.55 -6.66
C THR A 4 18.60 7.85 -5.65
N TYR A 5 17.73 8.61 -5.00
CA TYR A 5 16.73 8.07 -4.08
C TYR A 5 15.56 7.49 -4.87
N ASP A 6 15.26 6.20 -4.71
CA ASP A 6 14.02 5.62 -5.22
C ASP A 6 12.83 6.21 -4.42
N PRO A 7 11.89 6.92 -5.07
CA PRO A 7 10.73 7.47 -4.38
C PRO A 7 9.90 6.40 -3.65
N LYS A 8 9.90 5.14 -4.11
CA LYS A 8 9.22 4.04 -3.42
C LYS A 8 9.86 3.73 -2.07
N GLU A 9 11.19 3.73 -2.00
CA GLU A 9 11.91 3.50 -0.74
C GLU A 9 11.68 4.62 0.26
N VAL A 10 11.66 5.87 -0.21
CA VAL A 10 11.37 7.04 0.63
C VAL A 10 9.94 6.97 1.18
N GLU A 11 8.96 6.72 0.33
CA GLU A 11 7.56 6.58 0.75
C GLU A 11 7.38 5.42 1.73
N PHE A 12 8.05 4.29 1.50
CA PHE A 12 7.97 3.13 2.40
C PHE A 12 8.55 3.44 3.78
N LYS A 13 9.72 4.08 3.85
CA LYS A 13 10.32 4.49 5.14
C LYS A 13 9.43 5.48 5.90
N ASN A 14 8.84 6.44 5.18
CA ASN A 14 7.91 7.40 5.77
C ASN A 14 6.64 6.71 6.30
N LEU A 15 6.10 5.72 5.58
CA LEU A 15 4.95 4.93 6.02
C LEU A 15 5.28 4.12 7.28
N VAL A 16 6.43 3.44 7.32
CA VAL A 16 6.88 2.66 8.50
C VAL A 16 7.03 3.57 9.71
N ASN A 17 7.71 4.72 9.57
CA ASN A 17 7.90 5.65 10.67
C ASN A 17 6.58 6.19 11.21
N GLU A 18 5.64 6.56 10.35
CA GLU A 18 4.32 7.07 10.76
C GLU A 18 3.53 6.01 11.55
N ILE A 19 3.50 4.77 11.08
CA ILE A 19 2.69 3.71 11.71
C ILE A 19 3.39 3.13 12.96
N ARG A 20 4.72 3.06 12.97
CA ARG A 20 5.49 2.54 14.12
C ARG A 20 5.22 3.32 15.40
N LEU A 21 5.01 4.63 15.29
CA LEU A 21 4.70 5.51 16.42
C LEU A 21 3.34 5.20 17.08
N LEU A 22 2.47 4.43 16.42
CA LEU A 22 1.14 4.09 16.92
C LEU A 22 1.12 2.81 17.77
N GLY A 23 2.20 2.02 17.77
CA GLY A 23 2.32 0.83 18.62
C GLY A 23 1.35 -0.31 18.31
N PHE A 24 0.92 -0.46 17.05
CA PHE A 24 0.03 -1.57 16.66
C PHE A 24 0.72 -2.93 16.81
N THR A 25 -0.08 -3.95 17.16
CA THR A 25 0.38 -5.34 17.34
C THR A 25 -0.23 -6.28 16.29
N HIS A 26 -1.32 -5.88 15.65
CA HIS A 26 -2.04 -6.70 14.67
C HIS A 26 -2.15 -6.00 13.31
N SER A 27 -2.04 -6.79 12.23
CA SER A 27 -2.11 -6.30 10.84
C SER A 27 -3.46 -5.62 10.51
N ASN A 28 -4.56 -6.04 11.14
CA ASN A 28 -5.87 -5.41 10.95
C ASN A 28 -5.90 -3.94 11.43
N GLN A 29 -5.19 -3.60 12.50
CA GLN A 29 -5.06 -2.22 12.98
C GLN A 29 -4.30 -1.36 11.96
N VAL A 30 -3.22 -1.90 11.40
CA VAL A 30 -2.44 -1.26 10.33
C VAL A 30 -3.33 -0.98 9.11
N SER A 31 -4.08 -1.98 8.65
CA SER A 31 -5.02 -1.82 7.52
C SER A 31 -6.11 -0.79 7.80
N ASN A 32 -6.73 -0.86 8.98
CA ASN A 32 -7.77 0.08 9.37
C ASN A 32 -7.24 1.51 9.41
N TYR A 33 -6.04 1.72 9.94
CA TYR A 33 -5.40 3.03 9.97
C TYR A 33 -5.11 3.57 8.57
N ILE A 34 -4.56 2.73 7.69
CA ILE A 34 -4.30 3.06 6.28
C ILE A 34 -5.57 3.55 5.58
N VAL A 35 -6.67 2.79 5.72
CA VAL A 35 -7.95 3.10 5.06
C VAL A 35 -8.57 4.36 5.65
N LYS A 36 -8.65 4.44 6.98
CA LYS A 36 -9.25 5.58 7.71
C LYS A 36 -8.55 6.89 7.40
N ASN A 37 -7.21 6.88 7.36
CA ASN A 37 -6.41 8.07 7.09
C ASN A 37 -6.09 8.27 5.60
N LYS A 38 -6.67 7.43 4.73
CA LYS A 38 -6.49 7.52 3.27
C LYS A 38 -5.02 7.54 2.85
N LEU A 39 -4.14 6.81 3.57
CA LEU A 39 -2.69 6.83 3.33
C LEU A 39 -2.31 6.34 1.93
N GLY A 40 -3.16 5.49 1.34
CA GLY A 40 -3.04 5.09 -0.06
C GLY A 40 -3.07 6.28 -1.03
N TYR A 41 -3.64 7.44 -0.70
CA TYR A 41 -3.58 8.62 -1.57
C TYR A 41 -2.36 9.49 -1.31
N LYS A 42 -1.75 9.37 -0.12
CA LYS A 42 -0.52 10.05 0.28
C LYS A 42 0.71 9.43 -0.38
N TYR A 43 0.83 8.11 -0.37
CA TYR A 43 2.03 7.37 -0.82
C TYR A 43 1.88 6.77 -2.23
N ARG A 44 1.67 7.64 -3.23
CA ARG A 44 1.22 7.29 -4.59
C ARG A 44 2.14 6.36 -5.39
N HIS A 45 3.41 6.17 -5.01
CA HIS A 45 4.35 5.31 -5.71
C HIS A 45 4.31 3.86 -5.20
N ILE A 46 3.85 3.66 -3.96
CA ILE A 46 3.73 2.34 -3.31
C ILE A 46 2.27 1.93 -3.05
N SER A 47 1.31 2.77 -3.41
CA SER A 47 -0.12 2.50 -3.31
C SER A 47 -0.84 2.72 -4.65
N GLY A 48 -2.06 2.22 -4.75
CA GLY A 48 -2.88 2.44 -5.93
C GLY A 48 -4.17 1.63 -5.91
N ILE A 49 -4.54 1.10 -7.07
CA ILE A 49 -5.73 0.27 -7.24
C ILE A 49 -5.31 -1.19 -7.24
N LEU A 50 -5.85 -1.96 -6.30
CA LEU A 50 -5.75 -3.41 -6.26
C LEU A 50 -7.02 -4.01 -6.86
N LYS A 51 -6.86 -4.90 -7.83
CA LYS A 51 -7.95 -5.78 -8.26
C LYS A 51 -7.98 -6.97 -7.30
N MET A 52 -9.04 -7.08 -6.51
CA MET A 52 -9.21 -8.11 -5.49
C MET A 52 -10.17 -9.18 -5.99
N LYS A 53 -10.00 -10.43 -5.54
CA LYS A 53 -10.93 -11.53 -5.76
C LYS A 53 -11.28 -12.23 -4.45
N GLN A 54 -12.56 -12.53 -4.26
CA GLN A 54 -13.08 -13.37 -3.18
C GLN A 54 -14.23 -14.22 -3.73
N GLY A 55 -14.06 -15.54 -3.77
CA GLY A 55 -15.03 -16.40 -4.48
C GLY A 55 -15.09 -15.99 -5.95
N ASP A 56 -16.30 -15.73 -6.45
CA ASP A 56 -16.54 -15.22 -7.81
C ASP A 56 -16.56 -13.69 -7.90
N ASP A 57 -16.54 -12.99 -6.76
CA ASP A 57 -16.54 -11.53 -6.71
C ASP A 57 -15.17 -10.96 -7.03
N VAL A 58 -15.16 -9.96 -7.92
CA VAL A 58 -13.96 -9.22 -8.32
C VAL A 58 -14.24 -7.73 -8.22
N TRP A 59 -13.46 -7.01 -7.43
CA TRP A 59 -13.62 -5.57 -7.25
C TRP A 59 -12.29 -4.82 -7.27
N ASN A 60 -12.36 -3.50 -7.51
CA ASN A 60 -11.21 -2.61 -7.44
C ASN A 60 -11.17 -1.93 -6.07
N PHE A 61 -10.15 -2.24 -5.28
CA PHE A 61 -9.85 -1.59 -4.02
C PHE A 61 -8.89 -0.42 -4.24
N LYS A 62 -9.40 0.81 -4.10
CA LYS A 62 -8.62 2.04 -4.26
C LYS A 62 -7.86 2.38 -2.97
N GLY A 63 -6.60 2.78 -3.10
CA GLY A 63 -5.74 3.12 -1.96
C GLY A 63 -5.09 1.90 -1.30
N GLY A 64 -5.06 0.76 -2.00
CA GLY A 64 -4.42 -0.46 -1.53
C GLY A 64 -2.91 -0.45 -1.74
N PHE A 65 -2.21 -1.11 -0.82
CA PHE A 65 -0.78 -1.40 -0.94
C PHE A 65 -0.59 -2.80 -1.51
N PRO A 66 0.30 -3.01 -2.49
CA PRO A 66 0.53 -4.33 -3.06
C PRO A 66 1.05 -5.29 -1.99
N PRO A 67 0.71 -6.59 -2.08
CA PRO A 67 0.98 -7.56 -1.01
C PRO A 67 2.45 -7.61 -0.57
N LYS A 68 3.40 -7.40 -1.49
CA LYS A 68 4.83 -7.31 -1.14
C LYS A 68 5.15 -6.12 -0.22
N ILE A 69 4.61 -4.93 -0.52
CA ILE A 69 4.81 -3.74 0.31
C ILE A 69 4.12 -3.92 1.66
N TYR A 70 2.90 -4.45 1.66
CA TYR A 70 2.15 -4.67 2.89
C TYR A 70 2.80 -5.73 3.79
N ALA A 71 3.34 -6.81 3.21
CA ALA A 71 4.10 -7.82 3.95
C ALA A 71 5.39 -7.26 4.54
N SER A 72 6.14 -6.46 3.77
CA SER A 72 7.33 -5.76 4.29
C SER A 72 6.95 -4.79 5.41
N LEU A 73 5.86 -4.06 5.29
CA LEU A 73 5.36 -3.17 6.35
C LEU A 73 5.06 -3.94 7.63
N CYS A 74 4.34 -5.06 7.53
CA CYS A 74 4.02 -5.89 8.70
C CYS A 74 5.29 -6.42 9.37
N LYS A 75 6.27 -6.87 8.57
CA LYS A 75 7.58 -7.32 9.06
C LYS A 75 8.33 -6.21 9.80
N GLU A 76 8.40 -5.01 9.24
CA GLU A 76 9.08 -3.86 9.86
C GLU A 76 8.40 -3.37 11.14
N LEU A 77 7.07 -3.56 11.25
CA LEU A 77 6.30 -3.22 12.43
C LEU A 77 6.24 -4.35 13.47
N GLY A 78 6.76 -5.54 13.15
CA GLY A 78 6.68 -6.72 14.03
C GLY A 78 5.25 -7.21 14.28
N VAL A 79 4.29 -6.87 13.43
CA VAL A 79 2.88 -7.27 13.63
C VAL A 79 2.60 -8.63 13.04
N SER A 80 1.83 -9.44 13.77
CA SER A 80 1.35 -10.73 13.29
C SER A 80 0.34 -10.55 12.16
N ASN A 81 0.48 -11.34 11.09
CA ASN A 81 -0.46 -11.32 9.98
C ASN A 81 -1.71 -12.12 10.34
N GLN A 82 -2.84 -11.45 10.58
CA GLN A 82 -4.14 -12.11 10.49
C GLN A 82 -4.48 -12.22 9.01
N GLY A 83 -4.26 -13.42 8.46
CA GLY A 83 -4.51 -13.71 7.05
C GLY A 83 -5.92 -13.30 6.62
N THR A 84 -6.05 -12.82 5.39
CA THR A 84 -7.35 -12.57 4.77
C THR A 84 -7.59 -13.58 3.66
N LYS A 85 -8.86 -13.99 3.46
CA LYS A 85 -9.23 -14.93 2.38
C LYS A 85 -9.15 -14.30 0.99
N SER A 86 -9.01 -12.98 0.90
CA SER A 86 -9.05 -12.21 -0.34
C SER A 86 -7.70 -12.22 -1.04
N LYS A 87 -7.69 -12.53 -2.34
CA LYS A 87 -6.45 -12.62 -3.14
C LYS A 87 -6.32 -11.40 -4.05
N PRO A 88 -5.17 -10.69 -4.03
CA PRO A 88 -4.89 -9.65 -5.01
C PRO A 88 -4.59 -10.30 -6.37
N LEU A 89 -5.29 -9.88 -7.42
CA LEU A 89 -5.09 -10.33 -8.81
C LEU A 89 -4.15 -9.41 -9.59
N ALA A 90 -4.27 -8.09 -9.40
CA ALA A 90 -3.47 -7.10 -10.12
C ALA A 90 -3.29 -5.84 -9.28
N PHE A 91 -2.21 -5.09 -9.54
CA PHE A 91 -1.91 -3.82 -8.90
C PHE A 91 -1.54 -2.77 -9.95
N LYS A 92 -2.01 -1.54 -9.76
CA LYS A 92 -1.57 -0.37 -10.54
C LYS A 92 -1.42 0.83 -9.62
N SER A 93 -0.23 1.43 -9.59
CA SER A 93 0.03 2.55 -8.67
C SER A 93 -0.70 3.82 -9.11
N PHE A 94 -1.00 4.71 -8.15
CA PHE A 94 -1.60 6.00 -8.48
C PHE A 94 -0.66 6.88 -9.31
N LYS A 95 0.65 6.79 -9.11
CA LYS A 95 1.64 7.47 -9.96
C LYS A 95 1.51 7.04 -11.43
N GLU A 96 1.48 5.75 -11.72
CA GLU A 96 1.30 5.24 -13.09
C GLU A 96 -0.05 5.66 -13.71
N ILE A 97 -1.10 5.74 -12.91
CA ILE A 97 -2.42 6.21 -13.36
C ILE A 97 -2.38 7.69 -13.70
N ALA A 98 -1.72 8.51 -12.87
CA ALA A 98 -1.56 9.94 -13.12
C ALA A 98 -0.72 10.21 -14.37
N ASP A 99 0.40 9.53 -14.53
CA ASP A 99 1.31 9.72 -15.67
C ASP A 99 0.64 9.42 -17.00
N ARG A 100 -0.19 8.37 -17.07
CA ARG A 100 -0.97 8.03 -18.28
C ARG A 100 -2.08 9.02 -18.63
N GLN A 101 -2.52 9.86 -17.68
CA GLN A 101 -3.49 10.92 -17.97
C GLN A 101 -2.80 12.19 -18.47
N ILE A 102 -1.52 12.38 -18.15
CA ILE A 102 -0.73 13.53 -18.62
C ILE A 102 -0.32 13.32 -20.08
N THR A 103 0.03 12.10 -20.50
CA THR A 103 0.48 11.80 -21.87
C THR A 103 -0.64 11.71 -22.92
N LYS A 104 -1.90 11.89 -22.52
CA LYS A 104 -3.07 11.90 -23.42
C LYS A 104 -3.64 13.31 -23.66
N LYS A 105 -2.98 14.35 -23.13
CA LYS A 105 -3.22 15.75 -23.46
C LYS A 105 -2.11 16.24 -24.36
#